data_AF-A0A528B062-F1
#
_entry.id   AF-A0A528B062-F1
#
_cell.length_a   1.000
_cell.length_b   1.000
_cell.length_c   1.000
_cell.angle_alpha   90.00
_cell.angle_beta   90.00
_cell.angle_gamma   90.00
#
_symmetry.space_group_name_H-M   'P 1'
#
loop_
_entity.id
_entity.type
_entity.pdbx_description
1 polymer ?
#
loop_
_entity_poly.entity_id
_entity_poly.type
_entity_poly.pdbx_seq_one_letter_code
_entity_poly.pdbx_strand_id
1 'polypeptide(L)'
;MPKSPTSFFWYELMTTDLDAAEAFYTDVVGWKAQPFDGAPGMPRYIVMNVGERGVAGLMTQPDEVRQTGMPPAWVGYIHTSDVDASTKSLKQAGGTVHREPDDIPGVGRFA
;
A
#
# COMPACT_ATOMS: atom_id res chain seq x y z
N MET A 1 11.79 -19.41 6.40
CA MET A 1 11.44 -18.40 5.37
C MET A 1 10.96 -19.12 4.13
N PRO A 2 9.86 -18.70 3.48
CA PRO A 2 9.38 -19.34 2.25
C PRO A 2 10.29 -19.03 1.06
N LYS A 3 10.32 -19.94 0.07
CA LYS A 3 11.29 -19.97 -1.04
C LYS A 3 10.78 -19.39 -2.38
N SER A 4 9.62 -18.73 -2.40
CA SER A 4 9.02 -18.14 -3.62
C SER A 4 8.11 -16.93 -3.31
N PRO A 5 8.02 -15.91 -4.19
CA PRO A 5 7.14 -14.76 -4.01
C PRO A 5 5.69 -15.18 -4.30
N THR A 6 4.97 -15.64 -3.29
CA THR A 6 3.63 -16.21 -3.50
C THR A 6 2.61 -15.85 -2.42
N SER A 7 2.70 -14.69 -1.79
CA SER A 7 1.57 -14.16 -1.01
C SER A 7 1.45 -12.65 -1.12
N PHE A 8 0.25 -12.19 -1.45
CA PHE A 8 -0.18 -10.86 -1.06
C PHE A 8 -0.06 -10.76 0.47
N PHE A 9 0.70 -9.78 0.94
CA PHE A 9 0.94 -9.60 2.38
C PHE A 9 0.36 -8.30 2.91
N TRP A 10 0.05 -7.35 2.02
CA TRP A 10 -0.54 -6.07 2.37
C TRP A 10 -1.51 -5.62 1.28
N TYR A 11 -2.51 -4.86 1.69
CA TYR A 11 -3.48 -4.22 0.80
C TYR A 11 -3.61 -2.75 1.17
N GLU A 12 -3.77 -1.91 0.17
CA GLU A 12 -3.83 -0.47 0.34
C GLU A 12 -4.96 0.12 -0.47
N LEU A 13 -5.80 0.91 0.18
CA LEU A 13 -6.77 1.74 -0.48
C LEU A 13 -6.17 3.12 -0.73
N MET A 14 -6.00 3.46 -2.00
CA MET A 14 -5.74 4.82 -2.43
C MET A 14 -7.06 5.49 -2.77
N THR A 15 -7.46 6.51 -1.99
CA THR A 15 -8.76 7.18 -2.11
C THR A 15 -8.61 8.70 -2.34
N THR A 16 -9.66 9.34 -2.85
CA THR A 16 -9.73 10.81 -2.94
C THR A 16 -10.22 11.46 -1.65
N ASP A 17 -10.88 10.69 -0.78
CA ASP A 17 -11.40 11.14 0.50
C ASP A 17 -11.06 10.08 1.57
N LEU A 18 -10.03 10.38 2.36
CA LEU A 18 -9.50 9.47 3.37
C LEU A 18 -10.45 9.34 4.58
N ASP A 19 -11.06 10.44 5.01
CA ASP A 19 -11.97 10.45 6.15
C ASP A 19 -13.28 9.71 5.83
N ALA A 20 -13.83 9.89 4.63
CA ALA A 20 -15.01 9.15 4.19
C ALA A 20 -14.73 7.65 4.07
N ALA A 21 -13.55 7.26 3.57
CA ALA A 21 -13.16 5.86 3.49
C ALA A 21 -12.98 5.24 4.89
N GLU A 22 -12.29 5.93 5.81
CA GLU A 22 -12.13 5.50 7.20
C GLU A 22 -13.49 5.26 7.86
N ALA A 23 -14.42 6.22 7.75
CA ALA A 23 -15.76 6.13 8.30
C ALA A 23 -16.53 4.94 7.70
N PHE A 24 -16.49 4.78 6.37
CA PHE A 24 -17.18 3.70 5.68
C PHE A 24 -16.72 2.31 6.13
N TYR A 25 -15.40 2.04 6.15
CA TYR A 25 -14.90 0.71 6.52
C TYR A 25 -15.03 0.44 8.02
N THR A 26 -15.02 1.48 8.85
CA THR A 26 -15.33 1.35 10.27
C THR A 26 -16.79 0.99 10.51
N ASP A 27 -17.73 1.63 9.80
CA ASP A 27 -19.17 1.42 9.98
C ASP A 27 -19.68 0.12 9.33
N VAL A 28 -19.31 -0.11 8.06
CA VAL A 28 -19.85 -1.23 7.27
C VAL A 28 -19.15 -2.55 7.57
N VAL A 29 -17.82 -2.53 7.73
CA VAL A 29 -17.01 -3.74 7.92
C VAL A 29 -16.63 -3.96 9.39
N GLY A 30 -16.64 -2.90 10.22
CA GLY A 30 -16.27 -3.00 11.63
C GLY A 30 -14.75 -3.04 11.87
N TRP A 31 -13.94 -2.65 10.87
CA TRP A 31 -12.49 -2.53 11.05
C TRP A 31 -12.15 -1.34 11.95
N LYS A 32 -11.05 -1.46 12.71
CA LYS A 32 -10.58 -0.40 13.61
C LYS A 32 -9.49 0.42 12.94
N ALA A 33 -9.77 1.70 12.71
CA ALA A 33 -8.79 2.64 12.20
C ALA A 33 -7.75 3.01 13.27
N GLN A 34 -6.48 3.03 12.87
CA GLN A 34 -5.37 3.47 13.70
C GLN A 34 -4.43 4.35 12.86
N PRO A 35 -4.22 5.63 13.24
CA PRO A 35 -3.20 6.46 12.60
C PRO A 35 -1.82 5.82 12.69
N PHE A 36 -1.05 5.89 11.60
CA PHE A 36 0.30 5.35 11.54
C PHE A 36 1.33 6.49 11.48
N ASP A 37 2.06 6.65 12.59
CA ASP A 37 3.09 7.69 12.73
C ASP A 37 4.52 7.17 12.46
N GLY A 38 4.65 5.93 11.97
CA GLY A 38 5.94 5.25 11.81
C GLY A 38 6.76 5.67 10.59
N ALA A 39 6.24 6.55 9.74
CA ALA A 39 6.94 7.09 8.56
C ALA A 39 6.96 8.63 8.59
N PRO A 40 7.86 9.26 9.37
CA PRO A 40 7.93 10.71 9.49
C PRO A 40 8.13 11.40 8.13
N GLY A 41 7.37 12.48 7.88
CA GLY A 41 7.44 13.25 6.64
C GLY A 41 6.59 12.69 5.50
N MET A 42 5.96 11.53 5.68
CA MET A 42 4.98 10.99 4.73
C MET A 42 3.58 11.60 4.98
N PRO A 43 2.69 11.63 3.96
CA PRO A 43 1.29 11.98 4.13
C PRO A 43 0.59 11.09 5.16
N ARG A 44 -0.55 11.56 5.69
CA ARG A 44 -1.37 10.81 6.64
C ARG A 44 -1.66 9.40 6.11
N TYR A 45 -1.41 8.42 6.97
CA TYR A 45 -1.65 7.00 6.71
C TYR A 45 -2.46 6.39 7.85
N ILE A 46 -3.40 5.51 7.50
CA ILE A 46 -4.24 4.81 8.48
C ILE A 46 -4.06 3.32 8.26
N VAL A 47 -3.73 2.59 9.33
CA VAL A 47 -3.82 1.13 9.35
C VAL A 47 -5.20 0.72 9.82
N MET A 48 -5.88 -0.12 9.06
CA MET A 48 -7.12 -0.78 9.48
C MET A 48 -6.81 -2.10 10.14
N ASN A 49 -7.39 -2.32 11.31
CA ASN A 49 -7.15 -3.48 12.12
C ASN A 49 -8.40 -4.38 12.25
N VAL A 50 -8.17 -5.69 12.22
CA VAL A 50 -9.11 -6.72 12.69
C VAL A 50 -8.54 -7.29 13.99
N GLY A 51 -9.19 -6.98 15.12
CA GLY A 51 -8.60 -7.23 16.42
C GLY A 51 -7.33 -6.39 16.61
N GLU A 52 -6.20 -7.04 16.86
CA GLU A 52 -4.88 -6.42 17.00
C GLU A 52 -4.04 -6.49 15.70
N ARG A 53 -4.59 -7.08 14.64
CA ARG A 53 -3.87 -7.31 13.40
C ARG A 53 -4.19 -6.22 12.37
N GLY A 54 -3.17 -5.51 11.91
CA GLY A 54 -3.25 -4.67 10.72
C GLY A 54 -3.50 -5.52 9.47
N VAL A 55 -4.55 -5.21 8.71
CA VAL A 55 -4.96 -5.95 7.52
C VAL A 55 -4.91 -5.11 6.24
N ALA A 56 -4.92 -3.79 6.37
CA ALA A 56 -4.92 -2.87 5.25
C ALA A 56 -4.40 -1.48 5.65
N GLY A 57 -3.96 -0.73 4.64
CA GLY A 57 -3.69 0.70 4.73
C GLY A 57 -4.72 1.53 3.99
N LEU A 58 -4.97 2.75 4.45
CA LEU A 58 -5.65 3.79 3.69
C LEU A 58 -4.72 4.99 3.57
N MET A 59 -4.72 5.55 2.37
CA MET A 59 -4.05 6.81 2.08
C MET A 59 -4.83 7.62 1.05
N THR A 60 -4.61 8.93 1.06
CA THR A 60 -5.03 9.76 -0.06
C THR A 60 -4.17 9.42 -1.28
N GLN A 61 -4.79 9.34 -2.46
CA GLN A 61 -4.06 9.20 -3.72
C GLN A 61 -2.97 10.29 -3.83
N PRO A 62 -1.73 9.92 -4.20
CA PRO A 62 -0.71 10.90 -4.54
C PRO A 62 -1.19 11.82 -5.66
N ASP A 63 -0.69 13.06 -5.69
CA ASP A 63 -1.14 14.08 -6.66
C ASP A 63 -0.88 13.64 -8.10
N GLU A 64 0.24 12.97 -8.37
CA GLU A 64 0.60 12.44 -9.68
C GLU A 64 -0.42 11.40 -10.16
N VAL A 65 -0.88 10.53 -9.25
CA VAL A 65 -1.92 9.54 -9.53
C VAL A 65 -3.25 10.23 -9.79
N ARG A 66 -3.63 11.20 -8.96
CA ARG A 66 -4.89 11.94 -9.09
C ARG A 66 -4.98 12.68 -10.44
N GLN A 67 -3.87 13.24 -10.91
CA GLN A 67 -3.78 13.93 -12.20
C GLN A 67 -4.03 13.01 -13.40
N THR A 68 -3.80 11.71 -13.27
CA THR A 68 -4.14 10.73 -14.33
C THR A 68 -5.64 10.47 -14.46
N GLY A 69 -6.47 10.93 -13.51
CA GLY A 69 -7.89 10.61 -13.44
C GLY A 69 -8.19 9.19 -12.98
N MET A 70 -7.20 8.48 -12.41
CA MET A 70 -7.39 7.13 -11.90
C MET A 70 -8.40 7.14 -10.74
N PRO A 71 -9.47 6.33 -10.79
CA PRO A 71 -10.43 6.25 -9.69
C PRO A 71 -9.78 5.66 -8.43
N PRO A 72 -10.38 5.90 -7.23
CA PRO A 72 -10.00 5.19 -6.02
C PRO A 72 -9.95 3.67 -6.22
N ALA A 73 -8.90 3.02 -5.72
CA ALA A 73 -8.68 1.60 -5.94
C ALA A 73 -7.94 0.94 -4.77
N TRP A 74 -8.24 -0.36 -4.59
CA TRP A 74 -7.44 -1.25 -3.75
C TRP A 74 -6.27 -1.80 -4.55
N VAL A 75 -5.07 -1.72 -3.98
CA VAL A 75 -3.84 -2.28 -4.52
C VAL A 75 -3.28 -3.31 -3.55
N GLY A 76 -2.80 -4.43 -4.08
CA GLY A 76 -2.17 -5.49 -3.29
C GLY A 76 -0.66 -5.48 -3.46
N TYR A 77 0.06 -5.70 -2.36
CA TYR A 77 1.51 -5.86 -2.35
C TYR A 77 1.88 -7.33 -2.21
N ILE A 78 2.75 -7.80 -3.10
CA ILE A 78 3.33 -9.15 -3.07
C ILE A 78 4.68 -9.07 -2.39
N HIS A 79 4.92 -9.96 -1.42
CA HIS A 79 6.20 -9.99 -0.72
C HIS A 79 7.31 -10.51 -1.63
N THR A 80 8.45 -9.83 -1.61
CA THR A 80 9.71 -10.30 -2.19
C THR A 80 10.86 -10.05 -1.23
N SER A 81 11.90 -10.88 -1.30
CA SER A 81 13.11 -10.69 -0.49
C SER A 81 14.00 -9.54 -0.97
N ASP A 82 13.83 -9.12 -2.23
CA ASP A 82 14.62 -8.05 -2.86
C ASP A 82 13.79 -7.36 -3.96
N VAL A 83 13.34 -6.14 -3.68
CA VAL A 83 12.48 -5.35 -4.57
C VAL A 83 13.24 -4.91 -5.82
N ASP A 84 14.51 -4.54 -5.70
CA ASP A 84 15.32 -4.09 -6.83
C ASP A 84 15.60 -5.24 -7.80
N ALA A 85 15.97 -6.42 -7.28
CA ALA A 85 16.17 -7.62 -8.09
C ALA A 85 14.86 -8.07 -8.77
N SER A 86 13.74 -8.01 -8.06
CA SER A 86 12.42 -8.39 -8.59
C SER A 86 11.98 -7.43 -9.71
N THR A 87 12.15 -6.14 -9.50
CA THR A 87 11.83 -5.09 -10.48
C THR A 87 12.68 -5.24 -11.74
N LYS A 88 13.98 -5.49 -11.58
CA LYS A 88 14.87 -5.77 -12.72
C LYS A 88 14.44 -7.01 -13.49
N SER A 89 14.10 -8.09 -12.79
CA SER A 89 13.62 -9.33 -13.40
C SER A 89 12.30 -9.11 -14.17
N LEU A 90 11.37 -8.34 -13.62
CA LEU A 90 10.12 -7.96 -14.29
C LEU A 90 10.38 -7.22 -15.61
N LYS A 91 11.27 -6.21 -15.60
CA LYS A 91 11.67 -5.47 -16.82
C LYS A 91 12.26 -6.41 -17.86
N GLN A 92 13.15 -7.33 -17.46
CA GLN A 92 13.78 -8.30 -18.35
C GLN A 92 12.78 -9.29 -18.97
N ALA A 93 11.70 -9.62 -18.25
CA ALA A 93 10.62 -10.45 -18.73
C ALA A 93 9.62 -9.69 -19.63
N GLY A 94 9.85 -8.41 -19.92
CA GLY A 94 8.98 -7.57 -20.76
C GLY A 94 7.85 -6.87 -20.00
N GLY A 95 7.85 -6.91 -18.66
CA GLY A 95 6.90 -6.17 -17.84
C GLY A 95 7.22 -4.67 -17.79
N THR A 96 6.22 -3.88 -17.40
CA THR A 96 6.34 -2.42 -17.21
C THR A 96 6.44 -2.09 -15.74
N VAL A 97 7.37 -1.20 -15.39
CA VAL A 97 7.54 -0.68 -14.03
C VAL A 97 6.94 0.71 -14.00
N HIS A 98 5.82 0.84 -13.28
CA HIS A 98 5.08 2.10 -13.17
C HIS A 98 5.59 2.98 -12.04
N ARG A 99 6.17 2.38 -11.01
CA ARG A 99 6.87 3.05 -9.92
C ARG A 99 8.21 2.36 -9.71
N GLU A 100 9.28 3.14 -9.72
CA GLU A 100 10.60 2.61 -9.44
C GLU A 100 10.75 2.27 -7.95
N PRO A 101 11.64 1.33 -7.58
CA PRO A 101 11.86 0.94 -6.21
C PRO A 101 12.20 2.13 -5.30
N ASP A 102 11.46 2.26 -4.21
CA ASP A 102 11.55 3.39 -3.28
C ASP A 102 11.36 2.94 -1.82
N ASP A 103 11.94 3.71 -0.90
CA ASP A 103 11.93 3.40 0.53
C ASP A 103 10.79 4.13 1.26
N ILE A 104 10.17 3.41 2.18
CA ILE A 104 9.29 3.96 3.20
C ILE A 104 10.08 3.92 4.51
N PRO A 105 10.60 5.07 5.00
CA PRO A 105 11.45 5.11 6.18
C PRO A 105 10.83 4.39 7.38
N GLY A 106 11.58 3.47 7.98
CA GLY A 106 11.13 2.69 9.14
C GLY A 106 10.16 1.55 8.85
N VAL A 107 9.71 1.37 7.60
CA VAL A 107 8.72 0.36 7.20
C VAL A 107 9.31 -0.68 6.25
N GLY A 108 9.88 -0.25 5.13
CA GLY A 108 10.36 -1.17 4.11
C GLY A 108 10.55 -0.51 2.75
N ARG A 109 10.67 -1.34 1.71
CA ARG A 109 10.88 -0.93 0.33
C ARG A 109 9.79 -1.50 -0.56
N PHE A 110 9.40 -0.77 -1.59
CA PHE A 110 8.33 -1.16 -2.52
C PHE A 110 8.59 -0.64 -3.93
N ALA A 111 7.88 -1.20 -4.90
CA ALA A 111 7.84 -0.76 -6.29
C ALA A 111 6.42 -0.99 -6.84
#